data_AF-A0A8K0U724-F1
#
_entry.id   AF-A0A8K0U724-F1
#
_cell.length_a   1.000
_cell.length_b   1.000
_cell.length_c   1.000
_cell.angle_alpha   90.00
_cell.angle_beta   90.00
_cell.angle_gamma   90.00
#
_symmetry.space_group_name_H-M   'P 1'
#
loop_
_entity.id
_entity.type
_entity.pdbx_description
1 polymer ?
#
loop_
_entity_poly.entity_id
_entity_poly.type
_entity_poly.pdbx_seq_one_letter_code
_entity_poly.pdbx_strand_id
1 'polypeptide(L)'
;MRHTRGLHTRCARTIPRPTSQTRDPASSRQVDRPPDITEQIDRENRHYYDGGGHGDVWRCIYHGTCGPVVVAVKTLRCIKGQETLQENLRRELGIWRRLNHPNIVPFLGIARGFGMRGSAALVSLWMPNGTLHVFLERNGVVLTIEDRLKILHGVASGLAYLHSFPIIHGDLTSLIVV
;
A
#
# COMPACT_ATOMS: atom_id res chain seq x y z
N MET A 1 36.91 20.73 -25.20
CA MET A 1 35.67 19.94 -25.35
C MET A 1 34.92 19.98 -24.02
N ARG A 2 33.77 20.66 -23.99
CA ARG A 2 32.92 20.79 -22.80
C ARG A 2 31.89 19.66 -22.85
N HIS A 3 31.91 18.74 -21.89
CA HIS A 3 30.81 17.81 -21.68
C HIS A 3 29.95 18.25 -20.50
N THR A 4 28.65 18.22 -20.77
CA THR A 4 27.54 18.75 -20.02
C THR A 4 27.11 17.85 -18.86
N ARG A 5 26.76 18.53 -17.77
CA ARG A 5 25.87 18.16 -16.65
C ARG A 5 24.99 16.91 -16.83
N GLY A 6 24.99 16.06 -15.80
CA GLY A 6 23.86 15.23 -15.42
C GLY A 6 23.54 15.47 -13.95
N LEU A 7 22.65 16.43 -13.65
CA LEU A 7 22.09 16.60 -12.32
C LEU A 7 21.22 15.37 -12.01
N HIS A 8 21.67 14.50 -11.11
CA HIS A 8 20.79 13.56 -10.43
C HIS A 8 19.97 14.34 -9.40
N THR A 9 18.81 14.85 -9.81
CA THR A 9 17.79 15.34 -8.90
C THR A 9 17.23 14.17 -8.08
N ARG A 10 17.53 14.18 -6.77
CA ARG A 10 16.83 13.37 -5.76
C ARG A 10 15.35 13.77 -5.75
N CYS A 11 14.49 13.01 -6.43
CA CYS A 11 13.06 12.98 -6.08
C CYS A 11 12.93 12.24 -4.74
N ALA A 12 13.02 13.01 -3.65
CA ALA A 12 12.81 12.54 -2.30
C ALA A 12 11.36 12.06 -2.13
N ARG A 13 11.21 10.99 -1.35
CA ARG A 13 9.99 10.25 -1.01
C ARG A 13 9.00 11.09 -0.17
N THR A 14 8.46 12.17 -0.70
CA THR A 14 7.52 12.98 0.07
C THR A 14 6.38 13.48 -0.80
N ILE A 15 5.23 12.83 -0.66
CA ILE A 15 3.93 13.34 -1.12
C ILE A 15 3.54 14.48 -0.15
N PRO A 16 3.14 15.67 -0.62
CA PRO A 16 2.69 16.76 0.23
C PRO A 16 1.31 16.44 0.84
N ARG A 17 1.15 16.84 2.12
CA ARG A 17 -0.13 16.79 2.84
C ARG A 17 -1.09 17.88 2.35
N PRO A 18 -2.42 17.69 2.45
CA PRO A 18 -3.37 18.79 2.46
C PRO A 18 -3.16 19.64 3.74
N THR A 19 -3.16 20.96 3.58
CA THR A 19 -2.97 21.97 4.63
C THR A 19 -3.94 21.83 5.80
N SER A 20 -3.43 22.04 7.01
CA SER A 20 -4.18 22.11 8.26
C SER A 20 -5.25 23.21 8.21
N GLN A 21 -6.53 22.82 8.10
CA GLN A 21 -7.65 23.70 8.40
C GLN A 21 -8.09 23.48 9.85
N THR A 22 -8.49 24.59 10.48
CA THR A 22 -8.91 24.76 11.87
C THR A 22 -9.93 23.70 12.32
N ARG A 23 -9.75 23.19 13.54
CA ARG A 23 -10.48 22.04 14.09
C ARG A 23 -11.90 22.42 14.50
N ASP A 24 -12.89 21.96 13.73
CA ASP A 24 -14.27 21.86 14.19
C ASP A 24 -14.49 20.55 14.98
N PRO A 25 -15.07 20.59 16.20
CA PRO A 25 -15.27 19.42 17.06
C PRO A 25 -16.30 18.41 16.52
N ALA A 26 -17.06 18.76 15.48
CA ALA A 26 -17.95 17.84 14.75
C ALA A 26 -17.24 16.99 13.68
N SER A 27 -15.97 17.28 13.35
CA SER A 27 -15.22 16.61 12.27
C SER A 27 -14.56 15.28 12.65
N SER A 28 -14.57 14.91 13.94
CA SER A 28 -13.82 13.76 14.47
C SER A 28 -14.25 12.41 13.88
N ARG A 29 -15.49 12.28 13.39
CA ARG A 29 -16.01 11.03 12.79
C ARG A 29 -15.57 10.79 11.36
N GLN A 30 -15.10 11.83 10.65
CA GLN A 30 -14.74 11.72 9.23
C GLN A 30 -13.29 11.26 9.04
N VAL A 31 -12.48 11.37 10.10
CA VAL A 31 -11.06 11.02 10.07
C VAL A 31 -10.86 9.51 9.97
N ASP A 32 -11.78 8.63 10.38
CA ASP A 32 -11.49 7.18 10.40
C ASP A 32 -11.82 6.42 9.10
N ARG A 33 -12.54 7.04 8.17
CA ARG A 33 -12.87 6.37 6.91
C ARG A 33 -11.71 6.50 5.91
N PRO A 34 -11.27 5.41 5.25
CA PRO A 34 -10.27 5.52 4.20
C PRO A 34 -10.83 6.33 3.02
N PRO A 35 -10.03 7.21 2.40
CA PRO A 35 -10.48 8.02 1.27
C PRO A 35 -10.85 7.12 0.08
N ASP A 36 -11.96 7.41 -0.58
CA ASP A 36 -12.35 6.76 -1.83
C ASP A 36 -11.71 7.51 -3.00
N ILE A 37 -10.77 6.86 -3.68
CA ILE A 37 -9.98 7.43 -4.76
C ILE A 37 -10.32 6.77 -6.11
N THR A 38 -11.47 6.11 -6.22
CA THR A 38 -11.89 5.38 -7.42
C THR A 38 -11.78 6.20 -8.70
N GLU A 39 -12.22 7.46 -8.66
CA GLU A 39 -12.22 8.37 -9.83
C GLU A 39 -10.81 8.81 -10.26
N GLN A 40 -9.80 8.59 -9.43
CA GLN A 40 -8.41 8.95 -9.70
C GLN A 40 -7.58 7.74 -10.17
N ILE A 41 -8.22 6.58 -10.38
CA ILE A 41 -7.54 5.31 -10.67
C ILE A 41 -7.90 4.83 -12.07
N ASP A 42 -6.89 4.76 -12.92
CA ASP A 42 -6.98 4.16 -14.25
C ASP A 42 -6.36 2.77 -14.26
N ARG A 43 -7.09 1.79 -14.81
CA ARG A 43 -6.57 0.44 -14.99
C ARG A 43 -5.62 0.43 -16.18
N GLU A 44 -4.42 -0.09 -15.96
CA GLU A 44 -3.47 -0.27 -17.06
C GLU A 44 -3.89 -1.43 -17.96
N ASN A 45 -4.48 -2.48 -17.39
CA ASN A 45 -4.87 -3.69 -18.11
C ASN A 45 -6.31 -4.13 -17.77
N ARG A 46 -6.91 -4.91 -18.68
CA ARG A 46 -8.24 -5.52 -18.48
C ARG A 46 -8.22 -6.71 -17.51
N HIS A 47 -7.07 -7.34 -17.32
CA HIS A 47 -6.88 -8.47 -16.42
C HIS A 47 -6.07 -8.05 -15.19
N TYR A 48 -6.29 -8.74 -14.08
CA TYR A 48 -5.48 -8.58 -12.88
C TYR A 48 -4.04 -9.06 -13.15
N TYR A 49 -3.08 -8.48 -12.42
CA TYR A 49 -1.67 -8.84 -12.51
C TYR A 49 -1.37 -10.16 -11.79
N ASP A 50 -1.97 -10.35 -10.61
CA ASP A 50 -1.84 -11.54 -9.79
C ASP A 50 -3.17 -11.85 -9.10
N GLY A 51 -3.47 -13.13 -8.88
CA GLY A 51 -4.75 -13.58 -8.35
C GLY A 51 -4.59 -14.82 -7.48
N GLY A 52 -5.16 -14.80 -6.28
CA GLY A 52 -5.03 -15.89 -5.32
C GLY A 52 -6.09 -15.88 -4.23
N GLY A 53 -5.93 -16.73 -3.20
CA GLY A 53 -6.90 -16.87 -2.10
C GLY A 53 -7.31 -15.54 -1.43
N HIS A 54 -6.39 -14.58 -1.38
CA HIS A 54 -6.54 -13.29 -0.70
C HIS A 54 -7.06 -12.13 -1.59
N GLY A 55 -7.53 -12.44 -2.79
CA GLY A 55 -7.99 -11.42 -3.76
C GLY A 55 -7.12 -11.34 -5.00
N ASP A 56 -7.49 -10.39 -5.86
CA ASP A 56 -6.83 -10.10 -7.12
C ASP A 56 -6.13 -8.75 -7.01
N VAL A 57 -4.88 -8.69 -7.48
CA VAL A 57 -4.05 -7.49 -7.48
C VAL A 57 -4.00 -6.92 -8.89
N TRP A 58 -4.39 -5.67 -9.02
CA TRP A 58 -4.38 -4.94 -10.26
C TRP A 58 -3.25 -3.91 -10.25
N ARG A 59 -2.56 -3.79 -11.39
CA ARG A 59 -1.62 -2.69 -11.62
C ARG A 59 -2.40 -1.54 -12.25
N CYS A 60 -2.35 -0.37 -11.62
CA CYS A 60 -3.12 0.80 -12.04
C CYS A 60 -2.27 2.08 -11.97
N ILE A 61 -2.76 3.13 -12.60
CA ILE A 61 -2.20 4.49 -12.51
C ILE A 61 -3.10 5.31 -11.59
N TYR A 62 -2.50 5.93 -10.58
CA TYR A 62 -3.15 6.88 -9.70
C TYR A 62 -2.77 8.31 -10.11
N HIS A 63 -3.77 9.13 -10.44
CA HIS A 63 -3.60 10.54 -10.80
C HIS A 63 -3.69 11.43 -9.55
N GLY A 64 -2.62 11.41 -8.76
CA GLY A 64 -2.50 12.23 -7.57
C GLY A 64 -2.12 13.68 -7.87
N THR A 65 -2.10 14.51 -6.83
CA THR A 65 -1.71 15.94 -6.92
C THR A 65 -0.27 16.17 -7.37
N CYS A 66 0.60 15.16 -7.24
CA CYS A 66 2.00 15.22 -7.64
C CYS A 66 2.28 14.56 -8.99
N GLY A 67 1.22 14.25 -9.75
CA GLY A 67 1.31 13.56 -11.02
C GLY A 67 0.99 12.06 -10.91
N PRO A 68 1.00 11.36 -12.06
CA PRO A 68 0.64 9.96 -12.14
C PRO A 68 1.68 9.07 -11.45
N VAL A 69 1.21 8.11 -10.65
CA VAL A 69 2.06 7.10 -9.99
C VAL A 69 1.45 5.71 -10.16
N VAL A 70 2.31 4.70 -10.32
CA VAL A 70 1.86 3.32 -10.43
C VAL A 70 1.48 2.80 -9.04
N VAL A 71 0.30 2.21 -8.94
CA VAL A 71 -0.28 1.69 -7.69
C VAL A 71 -0.73 0.24 -7.84
N ALA A 72 -0.78 -0.45 -6.71
CA ALA A 72 -1.41 -1.76 -6.57
C ALA A 72 -2.83 -1.57 -6.03
N VAL A 73 -3.82 -2.17 -6.70
CA VAL A 73 -5.22 -2.20 -6.25
C VAL A 73 -5.57 -3.66 -5.93
N LYS A 74 -5.68 -3.99 -4.64
CA LYS A 74 -5.97 -5.36 -4.17
C LYS A 74 -7.44 -5.50 -3.80
N THR A 75 -8.16 -6.40 -4.48
CA THR A 75 -9.57 -6.63 -4.21
C THR A 75 -9.77 -7.29 -2.85
N LEU A 76 -10.77 -6.82 -2.10
CA LEU A 76 -11.19 -7.47 -0.87
C LEU A 76 -12.24 -8.53 -1.19
N ARG A 77 -11.99 -9.76 -0.76
CA ARG A 77 -13.01 -10.82 -0.75
C ARG A 77 -13.85 -10.68 0.51
N CYS A 78 -14.74 -9.69 0.56
CA CYS A 78 -15.64 -9.53 1.69
C CYS A 78 -16.74 -10.60 1.65
N ILE A 79 -16.79 -11.46 2.66
CA ILE A 79 -17.90 -12.39 2.89
C ILE A 79 -19.04 -11.59 3.52
N LYS A 80 -20.20 -11.54 2.87
CA LYS A 80 -21.40 -10.90 3.44
C LYS A 80 -21.80 -11.60 4.73
N GLY A 81 -22.18 -10.84 5.77
CA GLY A 81 -22.65 -11.37 7.06
C GLY A 81 -21.62 -11.41 8.20
N GLN A 82 -20.40 -10.93 7.99
CA GLN A 82 -19.38 -10.80 9.06
C GLN A 82 -19.13 -9.34 9.43
N GLU A 83 -20.03 -8.75 10.20
CA GLU A 83 -19.96 -7.34 10.60
C GLU A 83 -18.73 -7.05 11.48
N THR A 84 -18.41 -7.93 12.42
CA THR A 84 -17.23 -7.83 13.30
C THR A 84 -15.92 -7.82 12.49
N LEU A 85 -15.83 -8.62 11.43
CA LEU A 85 -14.67 -8.63 10.54
C LEU A 85 -14.52 -7.31 9.78
N GLN A 86 -15.64 -6.71 9.35
CA GLN A 86 -15.61 -5.40 8.69
C GLN A 86 -15.20 -4.28 9.64
N GLU A 87 -15.62 -4.31 10.90
CA GLU A 87 -15.22 -3.34 11.92
C GLU A 87 -13.73 -3.43 12.23
N ASN A 88 -13.21 -4.65 12.41
CA ASN A 88 -11.78 -4.90 12.59
C ASN A 88 -10.98 -4.39 11.39
N LEU A 89 -11.42 -4.69 10.17
CA LEU A 89 -10.79 -4.18 8.96
C LEU A 89 -10.78 -2.66 8.90
N ARG A 90 -11.89 -1.98 9.22
CA ARG A 90 -11.94 -0.51 9.26
C ARG A 90 -10.93 0.07 10.25
N ARG A 91 -10.82 -0.53 11.44
CA ARG A 91 -9.84 -0.13 12.46
C ARG A 91 -8.42 -0.31 11.94
N GLU A 92 -8.10 -1.45 11.34
CA GLU A 92 -6.79 -1.73 10.78
C GLU A 92 -6.42 -0.76 9.64
N LEU A 93 -7.36 -0.46 8.73
CA LEU A 93 -7.14 0.52 7.67
C LEU A 93 -6.90 1.94 8.21
N GLY A 94 -7.61 2.32 9.27
CA GLY A 94 -7.40 3.59 9.97
C GLY A 94 -5.98 3.69 10.57
N ILE A 95 -5.47 2.58 11.11
CA ILE A 95 -4.08 2.49 11.59
C ILE A 95 -3.11 2.54 10.40
N TRP A 96 -3.31 1.71 9.37
CA TRP A 96 -2.40 1.63 8.20
C TRP A 96 -2.22 2.99 7.53
N ARG A 97 -3.30 3.77 7.38
CA ARG A 97 -3.25 5.13 6.83
C ARG A 97 -2.34 6.09 7.60
N ARG A 98 -2.08 5.81 8.88
CA ARG A 98 -1.22 6.62 9.77
C ARG A 98 0.21 6.11 9.83
N LEU A 99 0.48 4.91 9.31
CA LEU A 99 1.83 4.34 9.34
C LEU A 99 2.75 5.12 8.41
N ASN A 100 3.95 5.41 8.89
CA ASN A 100 4.98 6.09 8.14
C ASN A 100 6.33 5.49 8.52
N HIS A 101 6.74 4.46 7.78
CA HIS A 101 7.99 3.76 8.02
C HIS A 101 8.57 3.29 6.67
N PRO A 102 9.89 3.37 6.43
CA PRO A 102 10.50 3.02 5.15
C PRO A 102 10.27 1.57 4.71
N ASN A 103 10.02 0.66 5.65
CA ASN A 103 9.73 -0.76 5.40
C ASN A 103 8.23 -1.11 5.51
N ILE A 104 7.35 -0.13 5.38
CA ILE A 104 5.90 -0.33 5.33
C ILE A 104 5.38 0.39 4.10
N VAL A 105 4.66 -0.33 3.24
CA VAL A 105 4.08 0.27 2.04
C VAL A 105 2.97 1.24 2.45
N PRO A 106 3.00 2.50 1.97
CA PRO A 106 1.94 3.46 2.26
C PRO A 106 0.58 3.03 1.73
N PHE A 107 -0.44 3.16 2.56
CA PHE A 107 -1.83 3.03 2.16
C PHE A 107 -2.36 4.35 1.61
N LEU A 108 -2.90 4.33 0.40
CA LEU A 108 -3.37 5.52 -0.29
C LEU A 108 -4.88 5.74 -0.14
N GLY A 109 -5.66 4.65 -0.10
CA GLY A 109 -7.11 4.73 -0.01
C GLY A 109 -7.80 3.46 -0.47
N ILE A 110 -9.10 3.57 -0.73
CA ILE A 110 -9.91 2.51 -1.31
C ILE A 110 -10.33 2.87 -2.72
N ALA A 111 -10.58 1.84 -3.54
CA ALA A 111 -11.21 1.99 -4.84
C ALA A 111 -12.35 0.97 -4.99
N ARG A 112 -13.31 1.25 -5.86
CA ARG A 112 -14.49 0.41 -6.12
C ARG A 112 -14.54 -0.06 -7.56
N GLY A 113 -15.43 -1.00 -7.84
CA GLY A 113 -15.63 -1.53 -9.18
C GLY A 113 -14.59 -2.57 -9.60
N PHE A 114 -13.68 -2.96 -8.70
CA PHE A 114 -12.69 -4.01 -8.92
C PHE A 114 -13.23 -5.37 -8.47
N GLY A 115 -12.75 -6.44 -9.12
CA GLY A 115 -13.13 -7.82 -8.77
C GLY A 115 -14.62 -8.14 -8.99
N MET A 116 -15.05 -9.28 -8.44
CA MET A 116 -16.42 -9.76 -8.59
C MET A 116 -17.42 -8.81 -7.89
N ARG A 117 -18.51 -8.44 -8.59
CA ARG A 117 -19.61 -7.60 -8.10
C ARG A 117 -19.22 -6.17 -7.67
N GLY A 118 -18.09 -5.63 -8.15
CA GLY A 118 -17.68 -4.25 -7.88
C GLY A 118 -17.28 -4.01 -6.42
N SER A 119 -16.60 -4.99 -5.83
CA SER A 119 -16.17 -4.96 -4.43
C SER A 119 -15.19 -3.82 -4.15
N ALA A 120 -15.08 -3.44 -2.87
CA ALA A 120 -14.05 -2.51 -2.44
C ALA A 120 -12.66 -3.15 -2.58
N ALA A 121 -11.67 -2.35 -2.93
CA ALA A 121 -10.29 -2.72 -3.07
C ALA A 121 -9.40 -1.74 -2.30
N LEU A 122 -8.27 -2.23 -1.82
CA LEU A 122 -7.26 -1.44 -1.13
C LEU A 122 -6.24 -0.93 -2.13
N VAL A 123 -5.85 0.34 -2.02
CA VAL A 123 -4.87 0.98 -2.90
C VAL A 123 -3.59 1.31 -2.13
N SER A 124 -2.47 0.86 -2.65
CA SER A 124 -1.12 1.12 -2.11
C SER A 124 -0.12 1.38 -3.24
N LEU A 125 1.10 1.79 -2.92
CA LEU A 125 2.15 1.93 -3.93
C LEU A 125 2.48 0.60 -4.60
N TRP A 126 2.73 0.63 -5.91
CA TRP A 126 3.17 -0.53 -6.65
C TRP A 126 4.61 -0.90 -6.28
N MET A 127 4.85 -2.18 -6.01
CA MET A 127 6.17 -2.70 -5.71
C MET A 127 6.68 -3.55 -6.89
N PRO A 128 7.64 -3.03 -7.68
CA PRO A 128 8.03 -3.64 -8.96
C PRO A 128 8.71 -5.01 -8.80
N ASN A 129 9.30 -5.27 -7.64
CA ASN A 129 9.97 -6.53 -7.34
C ASN A 129 9.00 -7.65 -6.91
N GLY A 130 7.70 -7.36 -6.84
CA GLY A 130 6.69 -8.31 -6.38
C GLY A 130 6.83 -8.61 -4.89
N THR A 131 6.29 -9.74 -4.46
CA THR A 131 6.41 -10.20 -3.07
C THR A 131 7.83 -10.66 -2.76
N LEU A 132 8.20 -10.68 -1.46
CA LEU A 132 9.50 -11.21 -1.05
C LEU A 132 9.74 -12.64 -1.55
N HIS A 133 8.70 -13.48 -1.56
CA HIS A 133 8.77 -14.83 -2.11
C HIS A 133 9.20 -14.83 -3.58
N VAL A 134 8.49 -14.10 -4.44
CA VAL A 134 8.80 -13.98 -5.88
C VAL A 134 10.20 -13.37 -6.08
N PHE A 135 10.56 -12.39 -5.27
CA PHE A 135 11.88 -11.78 -5.33
C PHE A 135 13.00 -12.78 -5.01
N LEU A 136 12.83 -13.59 -3.96
CA LEU A 136 13.78 -14.62 -3.55
C LEU A 136 13.85 -15.78 -4.54
N GLU A 137 12.74 -16.17 -5.17
CA GLU A 137 12.77 -17.18 -6.24
C GLU A 137 13.60 -16.71 -7.43
N ARG A 138 13.42 -15.45 -7.83
CA ARG A 138 14.12 -14.86 -8.99
C ARG A 138 15.60 -14.57 -8.72
N ASN A 139 15.93 -14.10 -7.51
CA ASN A 139 17.25 -13.55 -7.19
C ASN A 139 18.02 -14.34 -6.12
N GLY A 140 17.42 -15.37 -5.51
CA GLY A 140 17.98 -16.03 -4.32
C GLY A 140 19.39 -16.57 -4.53
N VAL A 141 19.70 -17.08 -5.72
CA VAL A 141 21.02 -17.62 -6.05
C VAL A 141 22.11 -16.55 -6.06
N VAL A 142 21.77 -15.30 -6.42
CA VAL A 142 22.72 -14.18 -6.50
C VAL A 142 22.79 -13.33 -5.23
N LEU A 143 21.86 -13.51 -4.30
CA LEU A 143 21.84 -12.75 -3.04
C LEU A 143 22.92 -13.25 -2.08
N THR A 144 23.81 -12.34 -1.68
CA THR A 144 24.80 -12.59 -0.64
C THR A 144 24.13 -12.75 0.73
N ILE A 145 24.88 -13.25 1.71
CA ILE A 145 24.42 -13.28 3.10
C ILE A 145 24.11 -11.86 3.62
N GLU A 146 24.90 -10.87 3.21
CA GLU A 146 24.71 -9.47 3.61
C GLU A 146 23.38 -8.92 3.07
N ASP A 147 23.05 -9.19 1.80
CA ASP A 147 21.78 -8.78 1.21
C ASP A 147 20.58 -9.40 1.93
N ARG A 148 20.69 -10.68 2.28
CA ARG A 148 19.65 -11.41 3.03
C ARG A 148 19.46 -10.83 4.43
N LEU A 149 20.56 -10.47 5.11
CA LEU A 149 20.50 -9.81 6.42
C LEU A 149 19.89 -8.42 6.33
N LYS A 150 20.18 -7.64 5.27
CA LYS A 150 19.55 -6.33 5.02
C LYS A 150 18.04 -6.45 4.83
N ILE A 151 17.59 -7.44 4.04
CA ILE A 151 16.17 -7.73 3.86
C ILE A 151 15.53 -8.08 5.21
N LEU A 152 16.12 -9.03 5.95
CA LEU A 152 15.61 -9.45 7.25
C LEU A 152 15.52 -8.29 8.25
N HIS A 153 16.55 -7.45 8.31
CA HIS A 153 16.58 -6.25 9.14
C HIS A 153 15.45 -5.29 8.76
N GLY A 154 15.22 -5.04 7.46
CA GLY A 154 14.12 -4.20 6.98
C GLY A 154 12.75 -4.73 7.43
N VAL A 155 12.52 -6.03 7.27
CA VAL A 155 11.29 -6.70 7.73
C VAL A 155 11.12 -6.56 9.24
N ALA A 156 12.16 -6.88 10.01
CA ALA A 156 12.14 -6.75 11.47
C ALA A 156 11.87 -5.32 11.93
N SER A 157 12.49 -4.32 11.29
CA SER A 157 12.26 -2.89 11.58
C SER A 157 10.81 -2.49 11.32
N GLY A 158 10.23 -2.92 10.20
CA GLY A 158 8.82 -2.66 9.87
C GLY A 158 7.86 -3.30 10.87
N LEU A 159 8.10 -4.56 11.25
CA LEU A 159 7.30 -5.27 12.24
C LEU A 159 7.42 -4.65 13.63
N ALA A 160 8.62 -4.27 14.06
CA ALA A 160 8.84 -3.57 15.32
C ALA A 160 8.06 -2.25 15.37
N TYR A 161 8.04 -1.49 14.26
CA TYR A 161 7.23 -0.29 14.15
C TYR A 161 5.72 -0.60 14.20
N LEU A 162 5.24 -1.63 13.48
CA LEU A 162 3.83 -2.05 13.52
C LEU A 162 3.37 -2.41 14.94
N HIS A 163 4.21 -3.13 15.69
CA HIS A 163 3.93 -3.53 17.08
C HIS A 163 3.85 -2.35 18.06
N SER A 164 4.31 -1.15 17.67
CA SER A 164 4.08 0.07 18.46
C SER A 164 2.63 0.59 18.37
N PHE A 165 1.80 0.01 17.50
CA PHE A 165 0.39 0.34 17.34
C PHE A 165 -0.51 -0.78 17.86
N PRO A 166 -1.74 -0.48 18.32
CA PRO A 166 -2.70 -1.48 18.80
C PRO A 166 -3.35 -2.25 17.63
N ILE A 167 -2.55 -2.98 16.87
CA ILE A 167 -2.99 -3.84 15.76
C ILE A 167 -3.24 -5.24 16.31
N ILE A 168 -4.46 -5.74 16.14
CA ILE A 168 -4.81 -7.13 16.47
C ILE A 168 -4.54 -7.94 15.20
N HIS A 169 -3.31 -8.41 15.03
CA HIS A 169 -2.85 -9.09 13.81
C HIS A 169 -3.74 -10.30 13.47
N GLY A 170 -4.68 -10.13 12.54
CA GLY A 170 -5.50 -11.23 11.99
C GLY A 170 -5.07 -11.69 10.59
N ASP A 171 -4.63 -10.78 9.71
CA ASP A 171 -4.13 -11.12 8.35
C ASP A 171 -3.27 -9.98 7.74
N LEU A 172 -2.70 -9.09 8.56
CA LEU A 172 -1.91 -7.94 8.06
C LEU A 172 -0.54 -8.37 7.48
N THR A 173 -0.05 -9.56 7.85
CA THR A 173 1.24 -10.12 7.41
C THR A 173 1.27 -10.35 5.89
N SER A 174 0.12 -10.67 5.29
CA SER A 174 -0.04 -10.89 3.84
C SER A 174 -0.04 -9.59 3.02
N LEU A 175 -0.11 -8.43 3.69
CA LEU A 175 -0.21 -7.10 3.07
C LEU A 175 1.08 -6.28 3.17
N ILE A 176 2.00 -6.66 4.06
CA ILE A 176 3.18 -5.85 4.39
C ILE A 176 4.40 -6.75 4.56
N VAL A 177 4.94 -7.26 3.45
CA VAL A 177 6.37 -7.57 3.33
C VAL A 177 6.77 -7.35 1.86
N VAL A 178 7.51 -6.28 1.60
CA VAL A 178 8.10 -5.97 0.28
C VAL A 178 9.45 -5.31 0.44
#